data_AF-A0A7X3RKX9-F1
#
_entry.id   AF-A0A7X3RKX9-F1
#
_cell.length_a   1.000
_cell.length_b   1.000
_cell.length_c   1.000
_cell.angle_alpha   90.00
_cell.angle_beta   90.00
_cell.angle_gamma   90.00
#
_symmetry.space_group_name_H-M   'P 1'
#
loop_
_entity.id
_entity.type
_entity.pdbx_description
1 polymer ?
#
loop_
_entity_poly.entity_id
_entity_poly.type
_entity_poly.pdbx_seq_one_letter_code
_entity_poly.pdbx_strand_id
1 'polypeptide(L)' 'MNNVSNLHKKWSHDPEYRAAYQELSLEFNLARVLIEASIGAKLTQAQLAERMQTTQSVIARNTP' A
#
# COMPACT_ATOMS: atom_id res chain seq x y z
N MET A 1 17.25 14.85 -7.72
CA MET A 1 15.89 14.53 -7.21
C MET A 1 16.04 13.53 -6.07
N ASN A 2 15.58 13.86 -4.87
CA ASN A 2 15.58 12.90 -3.77
C ASN A 2 14.48 11.86 -4.03
N ASN A 3 14.87 10.68 -4.49
CA ASN A 3 13.96 9.55 -4.61
C ASN A 3 13.48 9.15 -3.21
N VAL A 4 12.18 8.94 -3.03
CA VAL A 4 11.56 8.54 -1.75
C VAL A 4 12.27 7.32 -1.16
N SER A 5 12.71 6.38 -1.98
CA SER A 5 13.48 5.20 -1.56
C SER A 5 14.82 5.57 -0.92
N ASN A 6 15.48 6.63 -1.39
CA ASN A 6 16.75 7.08 -0.80
C ASN A 6 16.53 7.78 0.55
N LEU A 7 15.43 8.53 0.69
CA LEU A 7 15.04 9.14 1.95
C LEU A 7 14.66 8.08 2.99
N HIS A 8 13.87 7.09 2.58
CA HIS A 8 13.53 5.95 3.45
C HIS A 8 14.79 5.24 3.94
N LYS A 9 15.72 4.88 3.05
CA LYS A 9 17.01 4.26 3.45
C LYS A 9 17.79 5.11 4.46
N LYS A 10 17.82 6.43 4.27
CA LYS A 10 18.49 7.34 5.18
C LYS A 10 17.81 7.33 6.55
N TRP A 11 16.48 7.48 6.60
CA TRP A 11 15.72 7.53 7.85
C TRP A 11 15.62 6.18 8.57
N SER A 12 15.74 5.05 7.88
CA SER A 12 15.75 3.72 8.53
C SER A 12 16.93 3.49 9.49
N HIS A 13 17.94 4.37 9.47
CA HIS A 13 19.02 4.37 10.47
C HIS A 13 18.60 5.02 11.79
N ASP A 14 17.54 5.83 11.78
CA ASP A 14 16.93 6.41 12.97
C ASP A 14 16.01 5.37 13.65
N PRO A 15 16.26 5.04 14.94
CA PRO A 15 15.46 4.04 15.66
C PRO A 15 14.01 4.47 15.86
N GLU A 16 13.70 5.76 16.02
CA GLU A 16 12.33 6.25 16.18
C GLU A 16 11.56 6.13 14.87
N TYR A 17 12.20 6.52 13.76
CA TYR A 17 11.61 6.32 12.43
C TYR A 17 11.35 4.84 12.15
N ARG A 18 12.31 3.96 12.48
CA ARG A 18 12.16 2.51 12.27
C ARG A 18 11.01 1.95 13.09
N ALA A 19 10.87 2.35 14.36
CA ALA A 19 9.77 1.90 15.22
C ALA A 19 8.41 2.33 14.64
N ALA A 20 8.24 3.61 14.32
CA ALA A 20 7.01 4.11 13.71
C ALA A 20 6.69 3.45 12.36
N TYR A 21 7.70 3.19 11.53
CA TYR A 21 7.53 2.48 10.26
C TYR A 21 7.12 1.01 10.47
N GLN A 22 7.66 0.36 11.48
CA GLN A 22 7.28 -1.01 11.85
C GLN A 22 5.87 -1.10 12.40
N GLU A 23 5.42 -0.13 13.20
CA GLU A 23 4.03 -0.07 13.68
C GLU A 23 3.02 -0.02 12.53
N LEU A 24 3.32 0.75 11.48
CA LEU A 24 2.49 0.82 10.26
C LEU A 24 2.62 -0.40 9.34
N SER A 25 3.63 -1.26 9.54
CA SER A 25 3.94 -2.34 8.60
C SER A 25 2.80 -3.35 8.43
N LEU A 26 2.01 -3.60 9.49
CA LEU A 26 0.88 -4.52 9.42
C LEU A 26 -0.19 -4.05 8.44
N GLU A 27 -0.57 -2.78 8.51
CA GLU A 27 -1.58 -2.19 7.63
C GLU A 27 -1.12 -2.19 6.17
N PHE A 28 0.15 -1.86 5.92
CA PHE A 28 0.71 -1.91 4.58
C PHE A 28 0.81 -3.34 4.03
N ASN A 29 1.15 -4.31 4.86
CA ASN A 29 1.20 -5.71 4.45
C ASN A 29 -0.20 -6.21 4.07
N LEU A 30 -1.22 -5.87 4.84
CA LEU A 30 -2.60 -6.21 4.52
C LEU A 30 -3.04 -5.56 3.19
N ALA A 31 -2.79 -4.27 3.02
CA ALA A 31 -3.10 -3.57 1.77
C ALA A 31 -2.39 -4.23 0.58
N ARG A 32 -1.11 -4.62 0.74
CA ARG A 32 -0.34 -5.29 -0.30
C ARG A 32 -0.92 -6.64 -0.71
N VAL A 33 -1.27 -7.48 0.26
CA VAL A 33 -1.88 -8.79 0.00
C VAL A 33 -3.20 -8.64 -0.75
N LEU A 34 -4.02 -7.64 -0.40
CA LEU A 34 -5.28 -7.37 -1.09
C LEU A 34 -5.06 -6.93 -2.54
N ILE A 35 -4.07 -6.06 -2.78
CA ILE A 35 -3.69 -5.63 -4.13
C ILE A 35 -3.22 -6.83 -4.94
N GLU A 36 -2.30 -7.64 -4.41
CA GLU A 36 -1.77 -8.82 -5.09
C GLU A 36 -2.86 -9.85 -5.41
N ALA A 37 -3.78 -10.10 -4.47
CA ALA A 37 -4.94 -10.96 -4.69
C ALA A 37 -5.86 -10.45 -5.81
N SER A 38 -6.10 -9.12 -5.88
CA SER A 38 -6.93 -8.53 -6.95
C SER A 38 -6.28 -8.65 -8.33
N ILE A 39 -4.96 -8.50 -8.41
CA ILE A 39 -4.20 -8.69 -9.65
C ILE A 39 -4.25 -10.16 -10.08
N GLY A 40 -4.04 -11.09 -9.15
CA GLY A 40 -4.15 -12.53 -9.40
C GLY A 40 -5.55 -12.95 -9.89
N ALA A 41 -6.59 -12.30 -9.37
CA ALA A 41 -7.98 -12.51 -9.79
C ALA A 41 -8.36 -11.80 -11.12
N LYS A 42 -7.44 -11.02 -11.71
CA LYS A 42 -7.66 -10.22 -12.94
C LYS A 42 -8.88 -9.30 -12.85
N LEU A 43 -9.17 -8.76 -11.67
CA LEU A 43 -10.29 -7.84 -11.47
C LEU A 43 -9.94 -6.45 -11.99
N THR A 44 -10.88 -5.81 -12.67
CA THR A 44 -10.79 -4.37 -12.93
C THR A 44 -11.01 -3.58 -11.63
N GLN A 45 -10.57 -2.32 -11.58
CA GLN A 45 -10.81 -1.46 -10.41
C GLN A 45 -12.30 -1.34 -10.07
N ALA A 46 -13.18 -1.33 -11.07
CA ALA A 46 -14.63 -1.28 -10.87
C ALA A 46 -15.17 -2.58 -10.24
N GLN A 47 -14.72 -3.74 -10.72
CA GLN A 47 -15.12 -5.04 -10.18
C GLN A 47 -14.60 -5.26 -8.75
N LEU A 48 -13.38 -4.77 -8.45
CA LEU A 48 -12.84 -4.81 -7.09
C LEU A 48 -13.64 -3.89 -6.17
N ALA A 49 -13.99 -2.69 -6.62
CA ALA A 49 -14.77 -1.72 -5.85
C ALA A 49 -16.16 -2.29 -5.47
N GLU A 50 -16.85 -2.92 -6.42
CA GLU A 50 -18.13 -3.59 -6.19
C GLU A 50 -18.02 -4.66 -5.08
N ARG A 51 -17.02 -5.54 -5.17
CA ARG A 51 -16.79 -6.61 -4.17
C ARG A 51 -16.41 -6.08 -2.80
N MET A 52 -15.66 -4.98 -2.74
CA MET A 52 -15.23 -4.33 -1.51
C MET A 52 -16.27 -3.34 -0.97
N GLN A 53 -17.43 -3.22 -1.62
CA GLN A 53 -18.49 -2.25 -1.28
C GLN A 53 -17.95 -0.82 -1.10
N THR A 54 -17.06 -0.42 -2.01
CA THR A 54 -16.42 0.89 -2.04
C THR A 54 -16.51 1.50 -3.43
N THR A 55 -15.90 2.66 -3.67
CA THR A 55 -15.90 3.31 -4.98
C THR A 55 -14.63 3.01 -5.76
N GLN A 56 -14.73 3.02 -7.09
CA GLN A 56 -13.57 2.88 -7.98
C GLN A 56 -12.50 3.96 -7.70
N SER A 57 -12.91 5.18 -7.31
CA SER A 57 -11.98 6.25 -6.95
C SER A 57 -11.19 5.95 -5.68
N VAL A 58 -11.82 5.31 -4.68
CA VAL A 58 -11.12 4.84 -3.48
C VAL A 58 -10.14 3.73 -3.83
N ILE A 59 -10.50 2.79 -4.71
CA ILE A 59 -9.57 1.76 -5.20
C ILE A 59 -8.39 2.40 -5.94
N ALA A 60 -8.66 3.28 -6.93
CA ALA A 60 -7.64 3.90 -7.76
C ALA A 60 -6.61 4.75 -7.00
N ARG A 61 -7.00 5.33 -5.86
CA ARG A 61 -6.07 6.06 -4.98
C ARG A 61 -5.09 5.15 -4.25
N ASN A 62 -5.47 3.89 -4.01
CA ASN A 62 -4.73 2.96 -3.16
C ASN A 62 -4.04 1.83 -3.95
N THR A 63 -4.40 1.62 -5.21
CA THR A 63 -3.70 0.72 -6.14
C THR A 63 -2.68 1.50 -6.99
N PRO A 64 -1.44 0.99 -7.19
CA PRO A 64 -0.43 1.63 -8.02
C PRO A 64 -0.77 1.67 -9.52
#